data_AF-A0A3C0R9Q9-F1
#
_entry.id   AF-A0A3C0R9Q9-F1
#
_cell.length_a   1.000
_cell.length_b   1.000
_cell.length_c   1.000
_cell.angle_alpha   90.00
_cell.angle_beta   90.00
_cell.angle_gamma   90.00
#
_symmetry.space_group_name_H-M   'P 1'
#
loop_
_entity.id
_entity.type
_entity.pdbx_description
1 polymer ?
#
loop_
_entity_poly.entity_id
_entity_poly.type
_entity_poly.pdbx_seq_one_letter_code
_entity_poly.pdbx_strand_id
1 'polypeptide(L)'
;MPKETQFDDCHVINMVFSRQLDKWVWIDPTFDAYVMDEKGQLLGIQEVRERLIHGKPLILNADANWNRGSLQTKENYLEQYMAKNLYRLQTPLVSEYDTETWKSGKQVSYVELLPLDGLEQLPQRKTQTNATTGVVFTNYKTNNPAIFWAKPDLN
;
A
#
# COMPACT_ATOMS: atom_id res chain seq x y z
N MET A 1 -1.12 -1.62 15.84
CA MET A 1 -0.62 -2.15 14.55
C MET A 1 0.38 -3.26 14.83
N PRO A 2 0.31 -4.41 14.16
CA PRO A 2 1.09 -5.60 14.52
C PRO A 2 2.56 -5.45 14.13
N LYS A 3 3.47 -5.72 15.08
CA LYS A 3 4.92 -5.53 14.91
C LYS A 3 5.67 -6.80 14.49
N GLU A 4 4.99 -7.93 14.44
CA GLU A 4 5.58 -9.26 14.36
C GLU A 4 6.33 -9.50 13.03
N THR A 5 7.09 -10.58 12.92
CA THR A 5 7.79 -10.92 11.66
C THR A 5 6.97 -11.83 10.76
N GLN A 6 6.04 -12.60 11.33
CA GLN A 6 5.10 -13.46 10.61
C GLN A 6 3.73 -12.78 10.59
N PHE A 7 3.10 -12.77 9.42
CA PHE A 7 1.75 -12.26 9.24
C PHE A 7 1.00 -13.23 8.34
N ASP A 8 -0.16 -13.68 8.80
CA ASP A 8 -1.00 -14.63 8.05
C ASP A 8 -2.00 -13.91 7.13
N ASP A 9 -2.02 -12.57 7.15
CA ASP A 9 -2.96 -11.75 6.39
C ASP A 9 -2.25 -10.50 5.86
N CYS A 10 -2.31 -10.31 4.55
CA CYS A 10 -1.88 -9.11 3.85
C CYS A 10 -2.99 -8.70 2.88
N HIS A 11 -3.08 -7.40 2.60
CA HIS A 11 -4.05 -6.89 1.65
C HIS A 11 -3.36 -6.07 0.57
N VAL A 12 -3.76 -6.29 -0.68
CA VAL A 12 -3.27 -5.52 -1.83
C VAL A 12 -4.35 -4.52 -2.22
N ILE A 13 -3.97 -3.24 -2.22
CA ILE A 13 -4.82 -2.14 -2.67
C ILE A 13 -4.13 -1.40 -3.82
N ASN A 14 -4.92 -0.72 -4.65
CA ASN A 14 -4.39 0.15 -5.68
C ASN A 14 -4.24 1.58 -5.15
N MET A 15 -3.21 2.25 -5.65
CA MET A 15 -3.04 3.68 -5.43
C MET A 15 -2.85 4.38 -6.77
N VAL A 16 -3.53 5.50 -6.95
CA VAL A 16 -3.50 6.25 -8.21
C VAL A 16 -3.10 7.69 -7.90
N PHE A 17 -2.14 8.23 -8.65
CA PHE A 17 -1.78 9.64 -8.54
C PHE A 17 -2.76 10.49 -9.36
N SER A 18 -3.55 11.33 -8.69
CA SER A 18 -4.41 12.30 -9.35
C SER A 18 -3.64 13.60 -9.60
N ARG A 19 -3.41 13.93 -10.88
CA ARG A 19 -2.76 15.20 -11.26
C ARG A 19 -3.60 16.42 -10.89
N GLN A 20 -4.93 16.31 -10.91
CA GLN A 20 -5.83 17.39 -10.55
C GLN A 20 -5.80 17.70 -9.05
N LEU A 21 -5.70 16.66 -8.22
CA LEU A 21 -5.62 16.79 -6.76
C LEU A 21 -4.17 16.91 -6.27
N ASP A 22 -3.20 16.70 -7.16
CA ASP A 22 -1.76 16.67 -6.88
C ASP A 22 -1.37 15.71 -5.74
N LYS A 23 -2.04 14.54 -5.70
CA LYS A 23 -1.89 13.55 -4.62
C LYS A 23 -2.22 12.12 -5.02
N TRP A 24 -1.72 11.19 -4.23
CA TRP A 24 -2.10 9.77 -4.28
C TRP A 24 -3.50 9.57 -3.68
N VAL A 25 -4.29 8.68 -4.28
CA VAL A 25 -5.66 8.37 -3.86
C VAL A 25 -5.79 6.88 -3.54
N TRP A 26 -6.50 6.57 -2.45
CA TRP A 26 -6.86 5.22 -2.04
C TRP A 26 -7.93 4.64 -2.95
N ILE A 27 -7.64 3.51 -3.61
CA ILE A 27 -8.60 2.76 -4.43
C ILE A 27 -8.49 1.28 -4.10
N ASP A 28 -9.53 0.69 -3.51
CA ASP A 28 -9.55 -0.73 -3.19
C ASP A 28 -10.68 -1.44 -3.96
N PRO A 29 -10.36 -2.06 -5.12
CA PRO A 29 -11.36 -2.77 -5.92
C PRO A 29 -11.96 -3.98 -5.22
N THR A 30 -11.23 -4.62 -4.30
CA THR A 30 -11.72 -5.81 -3.58
C THR A 30 -12.90 -5.44 -2.69
N PHE A 31 -12.89 -4.22 -2.17
CA PHE A 31 -13.90 -3.69 -1.26
C PHE A 31 -14.82 -2.67 -1.92
N ASP A 32 -14.71 -2.44 -3.24
CA ASP A 32 -15.37 -1.32 -3.94
C ASP A 32 -15.24 0.00 -3.17
N ALA A 33 -14.04 0.26 -2.62
CA ALA A 33 -13.85 1.23 -1.56
C ALA A 33 -12.91 2.37 -1.94
N TYR A 34 -13.34 3.58 -1.56
CA TYR A 34 -12.52 4.79 -1.49
C TYR A 34 -12.81 5.53 -0.19
N VAL A 35 -11.83 6.31 0.27
CA VAL A 35 -11.91 6.98 1.57
C VAL A 35 -11.89 8.48 1.38
N MET A 36 -12.72 9.19 2.14
CA MET A 36 -12.85 10.64 2.11
C MET A 36 -12.64 11.24 3.50
N ASP A 37 -12.34 12.54 3.52
CA ASP A 37 -12.44 13.35 4.72
C ASP A 37 -13.85 13.91 4.94
N GLU A 38 -14.00 14.65 6.04
CA GLU A 38 -15.24 15.31 6.43
C GLU A 38 -15.75 16.37 5.45
N LYS A 39 -14.93 16.78 4.46
CA LYS A 39 -15.28 17.72 3.39
C LYS A 39 -15.62 17.01 2.08
N GLY A 40 -15.62 15.67 2.07
CA GLY A 40 -15.83 14.86 0.87
C GLY A 40 -14.61 14.81 -0.06
N GLN A 41 -13.42 15.17 0.41
CA GLN A 41 -12.19 15.08 -0.39
C GLN A 41 -11.63 13.66 -0.30
N LEU A 42 -11.32 13.06 -1.45
CA LEU A 42 -10.66 11.75 -1.52
C LEU A 42 -9.32 11.78 -0.78
N LEU A 43 -8.99 10.71 -0.06
CA LEU A 43 -7.77 10.56 0.73
C LEU A 43 -6.81 9.55 0.12
N GLY A 44 -5.52 9.79 0.28
CA GLY A 44 -4.45 8.84 0.00
C GLY A 44 -4.18 7.90 1.18
N ILE A 45 -3.39 6.85 0.93
CA ILE A 45 -3.03 5.83 1.94
C ILE A 45 -2.28 6.43 3.12
N GLN A 46 -1.36 7.36 2.87
CA GLN A 46 -0.67 8.09 3.93
C GLN A 46 -1.65 8.86 4.82
N GLU A 47 -2.57 9.60 4.21
CA GLU A 47 -3.55 10.41 4.94
C GLU A 47 -4.49 9.54 5.78
N VAL A 48 -4.96 8.41 5.23
CA VAL A 48 -5.79 7.44 5.96
C VAL A 48 -5.02 6.88 7.17
N ARG A 49 -3.77 6.45 6.98
CA ARG A 49 -2.91 5.96 8.09
C ARG A 49 -2.73 7.02 9.17
N GLU A 50 -2.41 8.26 8.80
CA GLU A 50 -2.21 9.35 9.75
C GLU A 50 -3.51 9.70 10.50
N ARG A 51 -4.65 9.69 9.82
CA ARG A 51 -5.95 9.93 10.43
C ARG A 51 -6.33 8.84 11.43
N LEU A 52 -6.09 7.56 11.11
CA LEU A 52 -6.28 6.44 12.04
C LEU A 52 -5.42 6.60 13.30
N ILE A 53 -4.15 6.97 13.15
CA ILE A 53 -3.22 7.17 14.29
C ILE A 53 -3.70 8.30 15.22
N HIS A 54 -4.21 9.39 14.65
CA HIS A 54 -4.60 10.58 15.41
C HIS A 54 -6.10 10.63 15.74
N GLY A 55 -6.87 9.57 15.47
CA GLY A 55 -8.31 9.53 15.69
C GLY A 55 -9.10 10.61 14.92
N LYS A 56 -8.63 10.98 13.72
CA LYS A 56 -9.31 11.97 12.86
C LYS A 56 -10.43 11.32 12.03
N PRO A 57 -11.43 12.09 11.59
CA PRO A 57 -12.54 11.56 10.80
C PRO A 57 -12.09 10.86 9.51
N LEU A 58 -12.74 9.73 9.21
CA LEU A 58 -12.61 8.98 7.97
C LEU A 58 -14.01 8.62 7.50
N ILE A 59 -14.32 8.88 6.23
CA ILE A 59 -15.58 8.51 5.61
C ILE A 59 -15.30 7.43 4.58
N LEU A 60 -15.88 6.25 4.78
CA LEU A 60 -15.95 5.19 3.78
C LEU A 60 -17.16 5.45 2.87
N ASN A 61 -17.03 5.20 1.56
CA ASN A 61 -18.16 5.29 0.64
C ASN A 61 -19.30 4.33 1.03
N ALA A 62 -20.54 4.76 0.79
CA ALA A 62 -21.74 4.07 1.29
C ALA A 62 -21.95 2.67 0.69
N ASP A 63 -21.41 2.43 -0.50
CA ASP A 63 -21.52 1.20 -1.27
C ASP A 63 -20.27 0.31 -1.19
N ALA A 64 -19.33 0.60 -0.28
CA ALA A 64 -18.18 -0.26 -0.02
C ALA A 64 -18.66 -1.69 0.27
N ASN A 65 -18.19 -2.63 -0.53
CA ASN A 65 -18.69 -3.99 -0.56
C ASN A 65 -17.59 -4.99 -0.95
N TRP A 66 -17.30 -5.90 -0.03
CA TRP A 66 -16.32 -6.94 -0.24
C TRP A 66 -16.80 -7.93 -1.31
N ASN A 67 -16.12 -7.95 -2.45
CA ASN A 67 -16.43 -8.77 -3.63
C ASN A 67 -17.90 -8.71 -4.07
N ARG A 68 -18.57 -7.57 -3.84
CA ARG A 68 -20.02 -7.38 -4.07
C ARG A 68 -20.95 -8.35 -3.31
N GLY A 69 -20.43 -9.08 -2.31
CA GLY A 69 -21.20 -10.04 -1.51
C GLY A 69 -21.55 -9.56 -0.10
N SER A 70 -20.81 -8.58 0.43
CA SER A 70 -20.96 -8.13 1.82
C SER A 70 -20.61 -6.65 1.97
N LEU A 71 -21.63 -5.83 2.28
CA LEU A 71 -21.45 -4.41 2.61
C LEU A 71 -20.51 -4.23 3.79
N GLN A 72 -19.68 -3.21 3.72
CA GLN A 72 -18.62 -2.96 4.69
C GLN A 72 -18.87 -1.66 5.45
N THR A 73 -18.45 -1.65 6.70
CA THR A 73 -18.49 -0.46 7.56
C THR A 73 -17.09 0.10 7.73
N LYS A 74 -17.01 1.40 8.06
CA LYS A 74 -15.75 2.06 8.38
C LYS A 74 -15.05 1.36 9.55
N GLU A 75 -15.79 0.94 10.58
CA GLU A 75 -15.27 0.25 11.76
C GLU A 75 -14.62 -1.08 11.38
N ASN A 76 -15.31 -1.91 10.60
CA ASN A 76 -14.81 -3.24 10.23
C ASN A 76 -13.67 -3.14 9.21
N TYR A 77 -13.85 -2.35 8.15
CA TYR A 77 -12.88 -2.26 7.06
C TYR A 77 -11.67 -1.39 7.44
N LEU A 78 -11.87 -0.13 7.86
CA LEU A 78 -10.75 0.79 8.09
C LEU A 78 -10.12 0.61 9.46
N GLU A 79 -10.94 0.60 10.52
CA GLU A 79 -10.45 0.66 11.90
C GLU A 79 -9.98 -0.69 12.44
N GLN A 80 -10.50 -1.81 11.91
CA GLN A 80 -10.06 -3.16 12.26
C GLN A 80 -9.17 -3.78 11.19
N TYR A 81 -9.70 -4.01 9.98
CA TYR A 81 -9.00 -4.78 8.94
C TYR A 81 -7.81 -4.03 8.33
N MET A 82 -7.99 -2.80 7.86
CA MET A 82 -6.90 -2.03 7.25
C MET A 82 -5.92 -1.47 8.27
N ALA A 83 -6.34 -1.19 9.51
CA ALA A 83 -5.45 -0.71 10.55
C ALA A 83 -4.25 -1.64 10.81
N LYS A 84 -4.42 -2.97 10.69
CA LYS A 84 -3.29 -3.90 10.76
C LYS A 84 -2.43 -3.88 9.49
N ASN A 85 -3.05 -3.74 8.32
CA ASN A 85 -2.38 -3.74 7.02
C ASN A 85 -1.61 -2.43 6.72
N LEU A 86 -1.91 -1.34 7.43
CA LEU A 86 -1.25 -0.03 7.24
C LEU A 86 0.04 0.16 8.07
N TYR A 87 0.54 -0.89 8.73
CA TYR A 87 1.77 -0.81 9.51
C TYR A 87 3.03 -0.77 8.64
N ARG A 88 3.12 -1.73 7.70
CA ARG A 88 4.19 -1.93 6.72
C ARG A 88 3.56 -1.87 5.34
N LEU A 89 4.20 -1.16 4.43
CA LEU A 89 3.68 -0.98 3.09
C LEU A 89 4.76 -1.38 2.10
N GLN A 90 4.39 -2.13 1.08
CA GLN A 90 5.29 -2.50 -0.01
C GLN A 90 4.63 -2.15 -1.33
N THR A 91 5.42 -1.64 -2.26
CA THR A 91 4.97 -1.36 -3.64
C THR A 91 6.09 -1.75 -4.60
N PRO A 92 5.77 -2.18 -5.83
CA PRO A 92 6.76 -2.16 -6.90
C PRO A 92 7.34 -0.74 -7.04
N LEU A 93 8.66 -0.67 -7.26
CA LEU A 93 9.38 0.59 -7.45
C LEU A 93 8.99 1.24 -8.80
N VAL A 94 8.69 0.41 -9.79
CA VAL A 94 8.19 0.81 -11.10
C VAL A 94 6.86 0.11 -11.32
N SER A 95 5.78 0.90 -11.44
CA SER A 95 4.46 0.37 -11.81
C SER A 95 4.38 0.31 -13.33
N GLU A 96 4.38 -0.90 -13.88
CA GLU A 96 4.39 -1.14 -15.32
C GLU A 96 3.47 -2.32 -15.68
N TYR A 97 3.11 -2.42 -16.95
CA TYR A 97 2.40 -3.60 -17.44
C TYR A 97 3.32 -4.82 -17.36
N ASP A 98 2.73 -6.02 -17.32
CA ASP A 98 3.46 -7.29 -17.35
C ASP A 98 4.32 -7.57 -16.10
N THR A 99 4.38 -6.75 -15.04
CA THR A 99 5.31 -6.92 -13.89
C THR A 99 5.37 -8.36 -13.36
N GLU A 100 4.24 -9.05 -13.24
CA GLU A 100 4.15 -10.42 -12.70
C GLU A 100 4.41 -11.54 -13.71
N THR A 101 4.64 -11.22 -14.98
CA THR A 101 5.09 -12.21 -15.97
C THR A 101 6.59 -12.45 -15.80
N TRP A 102 6.92 -13.55 -15.14
CA TRP A 102 8.28 -13.89 -14.75
C TRP A 102 8.99 -14.68 -15.85
N LYS A 103 9.96 -14.03 -16.48
CA LYS A 103 10.80 -14.60 -17.54
C LYS A 103 12.27 -14.25 -17.31
N SER A 104 13.17 -15.11 -17.80
CA SER A 104 14.61 -14.91 -17.68
C SER A 104 15.04 -13.54 -18.20
N GLY A 105 15.96 -12.88 -17.48
CA GLY A 105 16.44 -11.54 -17.80
C GLY A 105 15.58 -10.39 -17.26
N LYS A 106 14.39 -10.66 -16.71
CA LYS A 106 13.57 -9.63 -16.07
C LYS A 106 14.11 -9.26 -14.69
N GLN A 107 14.04 -7.97 -14.38
CA GLN A 107 14.38 -7.42 -13.07
C GLN A 107 13.15 -6.76 -12.49
N VAL A 108 12.78 -7.14 -11.27
CA VAL A 108 11.64 -6.56 -10.55
C VAL A 108 12.16 -5.96 -9.26
N SER A 109 11.80 -4.71 -9.00
CA SER A 109 12.20 -4.01 -7.78
C SER A 109 11.00 -3.62 -6.95
N TYR A 110 11.09 -3.81 -5.64
CA TYR A 110 10.09 -3.39 -4.67
C TYR A 110 10.73 -2.47 -3.64
N VAL A 111 9.94 -1.56 -3.09
CA VAL A 111 10.31 -0.76 -1.93
C VAL A 111 9.31 -1.02 -0.82
N GLU A 112 9.82 -1.22 0.39
CA GLU A 112 9.05 -1.39 1.60
C GLU A 112 9.25 -0.20 2.54
N LEU A 113 8.16 0.44 2.96
CA LEU A 113 8.13 1.43 4.01
C LEU A 113 7.91 0.76 5.36
N LEU A 114 8.92 0.84 6.22
CA LEU A 114 8.89 0.36 7.59
C LEU A 114 8.82 1.54 8.58
N PRO A 115 8.07 1.41 9.68
CA PRO A 115 8.17 2.37 10.78
C PRO A 115 9.55 2.28 11.44
N LEU A 116 9.98 3.35 12.12
CA LEU A 116 11.31 3.42 12.75
C LEU A 116 11.53 2.34 13.81
N ASP A 117 10.46 1.94 14.50
CA ASP A 117 10.44 0.87 15.50
C ASP A 117 9.99 -0.49 14.91
N GLY A 118 9.94 -0.60 13.58
CA GLY A 118 9.67 -1.84 12.87
C GLY A 118 10.79 -2.87 13.03
N LEU A 119 10.46 -4.15 12.95
CA LEU A 119 11.43 -5.24 12.94
C LEU A 119 12.10 -5.37 11.56
N GLU A 120 13.19 -6.13 11.49
CA GLU A 120 13.86 -6.49 10.22
C GLU A 120 14.28 -5.28 9.37
N GLN A 121 14.84 -4.23 9.98
CA GLN A 121 15.26 -3.02 9.26
C GLN A 121 16.40 -3.26 8.27
N LEU A 122 17.22 -4.28 8.49
CA LEU A 122 18.40 -4.59 7.67
C LEU A 122 18.26 -5.95 6.97
N PRO A 123 18.97 -6.16 5.85
CA PRO A 123 19.67 -5.14 5.06
C PRO A 123 18.66 -4.20 4.36
N GLN A 124 19.06 -2.94 4.10
CA GLN A 124 18.23 -1.96 3.39
C GLN A 124 18.03 -2.29 1.90
N ARG A 125 18.88 -3.16 1.35
CA ARG A 125 18.77 -3.70 -0.01
C ARG A 125 19.07 -5.19 0.01
N LYS A 126 18.21 -5.98 -0.63
CA LYS A 126 18.43 -7.42 -0.82
C LYS A 126 18.09 -7.80 -2.25
N THR A 127 19.01 -8.46 -2.94
CA THR A 127 18.81 -8.97 -4.30
C THR A 127 18.82 -10.49 -4.28
N GLN A 128 17.88 -11.12 -4.98
CA GLN A 128 17.74 -12.57 -5.09
C GLN A 128 17.33 -12.95 -6.51
N THR A 129 17.87 -14.05 -7.03
CA THR A 129 17.47 -14.59 -8.34
C THR A 129 16.59 -15.81 -8.14
N ASN A 130 15.42 -15.84 -8.77
CA ASN A 130 14.57 -17.01 -8.79
C ASN A 130 15.24 -18.12 -9.63
N ALA A 131 15.51 -19.27 -9.01
CA ALA A 131 16.25 -20.36 -9.63
C ALA A 131 15.50 -20.99 -10.82
N THR A 132 14.17 -20.92 -10.85
CA THR A 132 13.34 -21.51 -11.91
C THR A 132 13.14 -20.55 -13.07
N THR A 133 12.82 -19.29 -12.79
CA THR A 133 12.45 -18.31 -13.82
C THR A 133 13.63 -17.44 -14.27
N GLY A 134 14.71 -17.38 -13.49
CA GLY A 134 15.85 -16.49 -13.73
C GLY A 134 15.56 -15.01 -13.44
N VAL A 135 14.38 -14.68 -12.89
CA VAL A 135 14.03 -13.30 -12.54
C VAL A 135 14.86 -12.82 -11.35
N VAL A 136 15.38 -11.59 -11.44
CA VAL A 136 16.10 -10.95 -10.35
C VAL A 136 15.15 -10.02 -9.60
N PHE A 137 14.93 -10.32 -8.33
CA PHE A 137 14.16 -9.48 -7.41
C PHE A 137 15.10 -8.63 -6.56
N THR A 138 14.91 -7.31 -6.56
CA THR A 138 15.60 -6.40 -5.64
C THR A 138 14.57 -5.75 -4.71
N ASN A 139 14.73 -5.97 -3.40
CA ASN A 139 13.89 -5.37 -2.37
C ASN A 139 14.68 -4.28 -1.66
N TYR A 140 14.12 -3.08 -1.63
CA TYR A 140 14.60 -1.94 -0.86
C TYR A 140 13.73 -1.76 0.38
N LYS A 141 14.35 -1.31 1.48
CA LYS A 141 13.64 -0.86 2.68
C LYS A 141 13.92 0.62 2.89
N THR A 142 12.93 1.33 3.42
CA THR A 142 13.08 2.74 3.80
C THR A 142 12.23 3.02 5.04
N ASN A 143 12.70 3.93 5.89
CA ASN A 143 11.89 4.54 6.94
C ASN A 143 11.46 5.97 6.59
N ASN A 144 11.77 6.43 5.38
CA ASN A 144 11.47 7.78 4.94
C ASN A 144 10.16 7.80 4.13
N PRO A 145 9.02 8.22 4.73
CA PRO A 145 7.75 8.29 4.02
C PRO A 145 7.78 9.32 2.89
N ALA A 146 8.58 10.39 2.98
CA ALA A 146 8.62 11.41 1.93
C ALA A 146 9.18 10.87 0.60
N ILE A 147 10.11 9.92 0.67
CA ILE A 147 10.63 9.22 -0.53
C ILE A 147 9.60 8.20 -1.03
N PHE A 148 8.97 7.46 -0.12
CA PHE A 148 7.99 6.42 -0.50
C PHE A 148 6.74 7.01 -1.16
N TRP A 149 6.26 8.15 -0.67
CA TRP A 149 5.08 8.85 -1.19
C TRP A 149 5.41 9.96 -2.18
N ALA A 150 6.65 9.99 -2.71
CA ALA A 150 7.05 10.95 -3.72
C ALA A 150 6.08 10.91 -4.92
N LYS A 151 5.91 12.06 -5.56
CA LYS A 151 5.10 12.14 -6.79
C LYS A 151 5.78 11.30 -7.88
N PRO A 152 5.00 10.65 -8.77
CA PRO A 152 5.60 9.91 -9.87
C PRO A 152 6.29 10.88 -10.84
N ASP A 153 7.39 10.45 -11.43
CA ASP A 153 8.05 11.18 -12.51
C ASP A 153 7.10 11.25 -13.72
N LEU A 154 6.81 12.47 -14.17
CA LEU A 154 6.00 12.71 -15.36
C LEU A 154 6.93 12.59 -16.58
N ASN A 155 7.15 11.36 -17.05
CA ASN A 155 7.70 11.12 -18.38
C ASN A 155 6.64 11.39 -19.47
#